data_AF-D4LC78-F1
#
_entry.id   AF-D4LC78-F1
#
_cell.length_a   1.000
_cell.length_b   1.000
_cell.length_c   1.000
_cell.angle_alpha   90.00
_cell.angle_beta   90.00
_cell.angle_gamma   90.00
#
_symmetry.space_group_name_H-M   'P 1'
#
loop_
_entity.id
_entity.type
_entity.pdbx_description
1 polymer ?
#
loop_
_entity_poly.entity_id
_entity_poly.type
_entity_poly.pdbx_seq_one_letter_code
_entity_poly.pdbx_strand_id
1 'polypeptide(L)'
;MVVNAKKSLEEKAAAIFHEIGHLLCGHLPQDEELKKINWLKLSIPEHDIANLSLAQKEYEAETACMLIMNGLGYEYDRSEYLDDYLVDGRPPEYDLGMSIAAAD
;
A
#
# COMPACT_ATOMS: atom_id res chain seq x y z
N MET A 1 2.88 10.97 6.93
CA MET A 1 1.77 10.52 7.79
C MET A 1 1.72 11.26 9.14
N VAL A 2 0.59 11.89 9.50
CA VAL A 2 0.33 12.42 10.85
C VAL A 2 -0.49 11.37 11.61
N VAL A 3 0.13 10.66 12.55
CA VAL A 3 -0.59 9.75 13.44
C VAL A 3 -1.36 10.60 14.45
N ASN A 4 -2.62 10.92 14.13
CA ASN A 4 -3.50 11.65 15.02
C ASN A 4 -3.79 10.77 16.25
N ALA A 5 -3.47 11.27 17.45
CA ALA A 5 -3.68 10.57 18.71
C ALA A 5 -5.16 10.16 18.94
N LYS A 6 -6.10 10.88 18.31
CA LYS A 6 -7.55 10.65 18.40
C LYS A 6 -8.07 9.45 17.59
N LYS A 7 -7.25 8.85 16.74
CA LYS A 7 -7.62 7.66 15.97
C LYS A 7 -7.71 6.41 16.85
N SER A 8 -8.65 5.54 16.54
CA SER A 8 -8.78 4.18 17.07
C SER A 8 -7.51 3.35 16.81
N LEU A 9 -7.38 2.20 17.47
CA LEU A 9 -6.24 1.30 17.25
C LEU A 9 -6.25 0.75 15.83
N GLU A 10 -7.43 0.45 15.30
CA GLU A 10 -7.70 -0.04 13.97
C GLU A 10 -7.29 0.99 12.91
N GLU A 11 -7.67 2.27 13.09
CA GLU A 11 -7.25 3.34 12.18
C GLU A 11 -5.75 3.61 12.21
N LYS A 12 -5.09 3.36 13.34
CA LYS A 12 -3.62 3.45 13.46
C LYS A 12 -2.94 2.26 12.80
N ALA A 13 -3.46 1.05 13.02
CA ALA A 13 -2.96 -0.17 12.39
C ALA A 13 -3.07 -0.06 10.87
N ALA A 14 -4.22 0.37 10.36
CA ALA A 14 -4.42 0.53 8.93
C ALA A 14 -3.50 1.61 8.33
N ALA A 15 -3.28 2.73 9.01
CA ALA A 15 -2.32 3.73 8.55
C ALA A 15 -0.89 3.14 8.48
N ILE A 16 -0.50 2.29 9.44
CA ILE A 16 0.77 1.59 9.41
C ILE A 16 0.81 0.59 8.24
N PHE A 17 -0.25 -0.20 8.03
CA PHE A 17 -0.31 -1.20 6.97
C PHE A 17 -0.36 -0.59 5.57
N HIS A 18 -0.98 0.58 5.40
CA HIS A 18 -0.92 1.35 4.16
C HIS A 18 0.51 1.74 3.80
N GLU A 19 1.27 2.30 4.75
CA GLU A 19 2.67 2.66 4.54
C GLU A 19 3.56 1.43 4.32
N ILE A 20 3.26 0.32 5.00
CA ILE A 20 3.89 -0.98 4.72
C ILE A 20 3.52 -1.47 3.31
N GLY A 21 2.29 -1.23 2.84
CA GLY A 21 1.84 -1.50 1.48
C GLY A 21 2.70 -0.76 0.45
N HIS A 22 3.02 0.51 0.68
CA HIS A 22 3.97 1.25 -0.18
C HIS A 22 5.36 0.63 -0.22
N LEU A 23 5.86 0.14 0.91
CA LEU A 23 7.15 -0.55 0.98
C LEU A 23 7.12 -1.88 0.20
N LEU A 24 6.07 -2.68 0.40
CA LEU A 24 5.92 -4.01 -0.19
C LEU A 24 5.62 -3.98 -1.68
N CYS A 25 4.88 -2.97 -2.16
CA CYS A 25 4.66 -2.73 -3.58
C CYS A 25 5.87 -2.06 -4.26
N GLY A 26 6.94 -1.74 -3.52
CA GLY A 26 8.17 -1.19 -4.08
C GLY A 26 8.11 0.30 -4.42
N HIS A 27 7.11 1.04 -3.93
CA HIS A 27 6.90 2.46 -4.26
C HIS A 27 7.98 3.40 -3.71
N LEU A 28 8.72 2.95 -2.69
CA LEU A 28 9.78 3.74 -2.08
C LEU A 28 11.06 3.69 -2.93
N PRO A 29 11.81 4.80 -3.03
CA PRO A 29 13.11 4.79 -3.68
C PRO A 29 14.00 3.75 -3.02
N GLN A 30 14.40 2.74 -3.78
CA GLN A 30 15.36 1.71 -3.35
C GLN A 30 16.76 2.34 -3.36
N ASP A 31 17.07 3.14 -2.33
CA ASP A 31 18.44 3.61 -2.14
C ASP A 31 19.38 2.41 -1.85
N GLU A 32 20.67 2.61 -2.06
CA GLU A 32 21.66 1.55 -1.86
C GLU A 32 21.72 1.05 -0.40
N GLU A 33 21.15 1.78 0.57
CA GLU A 33 21.08 1.35 1.97
C GLU A 33 19.87 0.42 2.21
N LEU A 34 18.70 0.70 1.64
CA LEU A 34 17.52 -0.16 1.66
C LEU A 34 17.80 -1.50 0.99
N LYS A 35 18.55 -1.52 -0.12
CA LYS A 35 19.00 -2.75 -0.78
C LYS A 35 19.95 -3.61 0.08
N LYS A 36 20.66 -3.00 1.05
CA LYS A 36 21.57 -3.71 1.97
C LYS A 36 20.82 -4.33 3.16
N ILE A 37 19.54 -4.01 3.34
CA ILE A 37 18.71 -4.54 4.41
C ILE A 37 18.34 -6.00 4.12
N ASN A 38 19.26 -6.91 4.42
CA ASN A 38 19.15 -8.35 4.17
C ASN A 38 18.10 -9.07 5.05
N TRP A 39 17.54 -8.40 6.07
CA TRP A 39 16.45 -8.97 6.90
C TRP A 39 15.07 -8.81 6.25
N LEU A 40 14.91 -7.86 5.32
CA LEU A 40 13.84 -7.90 4.35
C LEU A 40 14.25 -8.88 3.24
N LYS A 41 14.09 -10.18 3.45
CA LYS A 41 13.82 -11.09 2.33
C LYS A 41 12.40 -10.86 1.80
N LEU A 42 11.96 -9.60 1.74
CA LEU A 42 10.69 -9.25 1.15
C LEU A 42 10.86 -9.43 -0.34
N SER A 43 10.02 -10.29 -0.91
CA SER A 43 9.90 -10.43 -2.36
C SER A 43 9.14 -9.21 -2.87
N ILE A 44 9.81 -8.06 -2.88
CA ILE A 44 9.27 -6.85 -3.49
C ILE A 44 9.24 -7.12 -4.99
N PRO A 45 8.07 -7.08 -5.65
CA PRO A 45 8.03 -7.38 -7.06
C PRO A 45 8.80 -6.32 -7.86
N GLU A 46 9.51 -6.73 -8.92
CA GLU A 46 10.18 -5.80 -9.81
C GLU A 46 9.16 -5.13 -10.73
N HIS A 47 8.99 -3.81 -10.59
CA HIS A 47 8.08 -3.00 -11.41
C HIS A 47 8.71 -1.62 -11.65
N ASP A 48 8.51 -1.08 -12.86
CA ASP A 48 8.88 0.27 -13.24
C ASP A 48 8.03 1.35 -12.52
N ILE A 49 8.40 1.64 -11.28
CA ILE A 49 7.79 2.67 -10.45
C ILE A 49 7.93 4.10 -10.98
N ALA A 50 8.81 4.33 -11.96
CA ALA A 50 9.06 5.67 -12.50
C ALA A 50 7.86 6.16 -13.34
N ASN A 51 7.07 5.24 -13.89
CA ASN A 51 5.94 5.53 -14.76
C ASN A 51 4.58 5.46 -14.05
N LEU A 52 4.54 5.05 -12.78
CA LEU A 52 3.32 5.02 -12.00
C LEU A 52 2.89 6.40 -11.53
N SER A 53 1.63 6.74 -11.81
CA SER A 53 0.97 7.90 -11.24
C SER A 53 0.81 7.76 -9.72
N LEU A 54 0.59 8.89 -9.03
CA LEU A 54 0.27 8.87 -7.60
C LEU A 54 -0.96 8.02 -7.30
N ALA A 55 -2.02 8.17 -8.10
CA ALA A 55 -3.25 7.41 -7.94
C ALA A 55 -3.01 5.89 -8.00
N GLN A 56 -2.19 5.41 -8.94
CA GLN A 56 -1.86 3.98 -9.03
C GLN A 56 -1.12 3.48 -7.80
N LYS A 57 -0.13 4.24 -7.31
CA LYS A 57 0.65 3.87 -6.11
C LYS A 57 -0.23 3.79 -4.86
N GLU A 58 -1.17 4.72 -4.72
CA GLU A 58 -2.11 4.76 -3.59
C GLU A 58 -3.12 3.62 -3.67
N TYR A 59 -3.64 3.30 -4.87
CA TYR A 59 -4.52 2.15 -5.07
C TYR A 59 -3.81 0.82 -4.78
N GLU A 60 -2.57 0.65 -5.23
CA GLU A 60 -1.78 -0.56 -4.98
C GLU A 60 -1.51 -0.76 -3.48
N ALA A 61 -1.07 0.30 -2.79
CA ALA A 61 -0.77 0.26 -1.36
C ALA A 61 -2.02 0.07 -0.48
N GLU A 62 -3.11 0.76 -0.81
CA GLU A 62 -4.37 0.64 -0.06
C GLU A 62 -5.02 -0.73 -0.28
N THR A 63 -4.96 -1.28 -1.50
CA THR A 63 -5.46 -2.64 -1.77
C THR A 63 -4.68 -3.67 -0.94
N ALA A 64 -3.35 -3.53 -0.85
CA ALA A 64 -2.54 -4.40 0.01
C ALA A 64 -2.92 -4.26 1.49
N CYS A 65 -3.12 -3.02 1.97
CA CYS A 65 -3.61 -2.74 3.34
C CYS A 65 -4.95 -3.43 3.62
N MET A 66 -5.91 -3.32 2.70
CA MET A 66 -7.21 -3.97 2.81
C MET A 66 -7.08 -5.49 2.91
N LEU A 67 -6.25 -6.12 2.07
CA LEU A 67 -6.02 -7.57 2.11
C LEU A 67 -5.41 -8.02 3.44
N ILE A 68 -4.40 -7.30 3.95
CA ILE A 68 -3.75 -7.59 5.24
C ILE A 68 -4.75 -7.44 6.39
N MET A 69 -5.46 -6.32 6.45
CA MET A 69 -6.45 -6.04 7.52
C MET A 69 -7.58 -7.08 7.52
N ASN A 70 -8.11 -7.42 6.34
CA ASN A 70 -9.14 -8.44 6.19
C ASN A 70 -8.61 -9.84 6.56
N GLY A 71 -7.36 -10.17 6.20
CA GLY A 71 -6.70 -11.42 6.60
C GLY A 71 -6.51 -11.55 8.12
N LEU A 72 -6.37 -10.43 8.82
CA LEU A 72 -6.33 -10.37 10.29
C LEU A 72 -7.72 -10.38 10.95
N GLY A 73 -8.80 -10.41 10.16
CA GLY A 73 -10.18 -10.46 10.65
C GLY A 73 -10.81 -9.10 10.97
N TYR A 74 -10.19 -7.99 10.54
CA TYR A 74 -10.79 -6.67 10.63
C TYR A 74 -11.58 -6.36 9.36
N GLU A 75 -12.86 -6.01 9.48
CA GLU A 75 -13.61 -5.45 8.35
C GLU A 75 -13.05 -4.06 8.03
N TYR A 76 -12.23 -3.98 6.98
CA TYR A 76 -11.59 -2.74 6.55
C TYR A 76 -12.01 -2.40 5.13
N ASP A 77 -12.94 -1.45 5.04
CA ASP A 77 -13.39 -0.85 3.79
C ASP A 77 -13.02 0.64 3.77
N ARG A 78 -12.24 1.03 2.75
CA ARG A 78 -11.79 2.39 2.54
C ARG A 78 -12.09 2.88 1.14
N SER A 79 -13.22 2.45 0.60
CA SER A 79 -13.82 3.00 -0.63
C SER A 79 -13.76 4.54 -0.64
N GLU A 80 -14.14 5.19 0.47
CA GLU A 80 -14.11 6.66 0.60
C GLU A 80 -12.71 7.29 0.48
N TYR A 81 -11.65 6.58 0.89
CA TYR A 81 -10.27 7.07 0.70
C TYR A 81 -9.83 6.91 -0.76
N LEU A 82 -10.19 5.79 -1.38
CA LEU A 82 -9.87 5.50 -2.77
C LEU A 82 -10.62 6.39 -3.77
N ASP A 83 -11.78 6.94 -3.36
CA ASP A 83 -12.54 7.89 -4.15
C ASP A 83 -11.74 9.17 -4.49
N ASP A 84 -10.85 9.61 -3.60
CA ASP A 84 -9.98 10.77 -3.82
C ASP A 84 -8.94 10.55 -4.93
N TYR A 85 -8.74 9.29 -5.34
CA TYR A 85 -7.73 8.88 -6.33
C TYR A 85 -8.34 8.34 -7.63
N LEU A 86 -9.66 8.50 -7.83
CA LEU A 86 -10.31 8.12 -9.09
C LEU A 86 -9.78 8.94 -10.27
N VAL A 87 -9.57 8.27 -11.41
CA VAL A 87 -9.26 8.89 -12.70
C VAL A 87 -10.52 8.82 -13.56
N ASP A 88 -11.05 9.99 -13.95
CA ASP A 88 -12.32 10.10 -14.70
C ASP A 88 -13.50 9.35 -14.05
N GLY A 89 -13.55 9.35 -12.71
CA GLY A 89 -14.61 8.70 -11.92
C GLY A 89 -14.51 7.17 -11.87
N ARG A 90 -13.34 6.61 -12.20
CA ARG A 90 -13.06 5.17 -12.14
C ARG A 90 -11.74 4.92 -11.43
N PRO A 91 -11.55 3.73 -10.80
CA PRO A 91 -10.24 3.32 -10.34
C PRO A 91 -9.21 3.44 -11.47
N PRO A 92 -7.99 3.91 -11.19
CA PRO A 92 -6.91 3.85 -12.16
C PRO A 92 -6.65 2.38 -12.54
N GLU A 93 -6.14 2.14 -13.74
CA GLU A 93 -5.62 0.82 -14.09
C GLU A 93 -4.35 0.56 -13.27
N TYR A 94 -4.39 -0.44 -12.38
CA TYR A 94 -3.28 -0.81 -11.48
C TYR A 94 -3.08 -2.32 -11.47
N ASP A 95 -1.90 -2.78 -11.05
CA ASP A 95 -1.59 -4.20 -11.00
C ASP A 95 -2.04 -4.83 -9.68
N LEU A 96 -3.17 -5.53 -9.71
CA LEU A 96 -3.69 -6.27 -8.55
C LEU A 96 -2.71 -7.35 -8.06
N GLY A 97 -1.89 -7.92 -8.94
CA GLY A 97 -0.87 -8.90 -8.59
C GLY A 97 0.18 -8.32 -7.64
N MET A 98 0.50 -7.03 -7.77
CA MET A 98 1.40 -6.32 -6.85
C MET A 98 0.83 -6.28 -5.44
N SER A 99 -0.44 -5.89 -5.31
CA SER A 99 -1.10 -5.81 -4.01
C SER A 99 -1.27 -7.18 -3.35
N ILE A 100 -1.52 -8.24 -4.13
CA ILE A 100 -1.60 -9.61 -3.62
C ILE A 100 -0.22 -10.08 -3.14
N ALA A 101 0.83 -9.90 -3.94
CA ALA A 101 2.19 -10.27 -3.55
C ALA A 101 2.69 -9.49 -2.32
N ALA A 102 2.23 -8.24 -2.16
CA ALA A 102 2.48 -7.45 -0.97
C ALA A 102 1.72 -7.95 0.27
N ALA A 103 0.61 -8.65 0.12
CA ALA A 103 -0.24 -9.09 1.23
C ALA A 103 0.00 -10.55 1.67
N ASP A 104 0.73 -11.35 0.88
CA ASP A 104 1.11 -12.75 1.15
C ASP A 104 2.32 -12.86 2.13
#